data_AF-A0A5M5BYW0-F1
#
_entry.id   AF-A0A5M5BYW0-F1
#
_cell.length_a   1.000
_cell.length_b   1.000
_cell.length_c   1.000
_cell.angle_alpha   90.00
_cell.angle_beta   90.00
_cell.angle_gamma   90.00
#
_symmetry.space_group_name_H-M   'P 1'
#
loop_
_entity.id
_entity.type
_entity.pdbx_description
1 polymer ?
#
loop_
_entity_poly.entity_id
_entity_poly.type
_entity_poly.pdbx_seq_one_letter_code
_entity_poly.pdbx_strand_id
1 'polypeptide(L)'
;MSTNKNDYYHLGLTDDEVLQSREKNGINLLTPPKRPSLWKLYLEKFEDPVVRVLLVAAAFSLIISIIENEYAETIGIIAAILLATGIGFFFEYDASKKFDLLNAVNEETLVKVVRNGRVQEIPRKDIVVGDIVILETGEEIPADGELLEAISLQVNESNLTGEPVINKTTVEADFDEEATYASNLVMRGTTVVDGHGTMRVLHVGDATEIGKVARQSTEDNLEPTPLNIQLTKLANLIGKIGFTVAGLAFLIFFVKDVVLYFDFGSLNGWHEWLPVFERTLKYFMMAVTLIVVAVPEGLPMSVTLSLALNMRRMLSTNNLVRKMHACETMGAITVICTDKTGTLTQNLMQVHEPNFYGIKNGSDLSDDDISALIAEGISANSTAFLEESTNGEKPKGVGNPTEVALLLWLNKQGRDYLQLREQAHVLDQLTFSTERKFMATLVESPLIGKKILYIKGAPEIVLGKCKEVVLDGRQVDAVEYRSTVEAQLLNYQNMAMRTLGFAFKIVGENEPNDCTELVSAND
;
A
#
# COMPACT_ATOMS: atom_id res chain seq x y z
N MET A 1 -47.77 18.79 -0.42
CA MET A 1 -46.37 19.14 -0.73
C MET A 1 -45.59 17.85 -0.77
N SER A 2 -45.33 17.33 -1.97
CA SER A 2 -44.55 16.11 -2.20
C SER A 2 -43.11 16.55 -2.41
N THR A 3 -42.28 16.40 -1.38
CA THR A 3 -40.83 16.61 -1.48
C THR A 3 -40.23 15.48 -2.32
N ASN A 4 -39.55 15.84 -3.40
CA ASN A 4 -38.87 14.91 -4.30
C ASN A 4 -37.80 14.12 -3.54
N LYS A 5 -37.63 12.85 -3.90
CA LYS A 5 -36.64 11.91 -3.33
C LYS A 5 -35.16 12.29 -3.56
N ASN A 6 -34.86 13.41 -4.22
CA ASN A 6 -33.51 13.75 -4.71
C ASN A 6 -32.73 14.75 -3.82
N ASP A 7 -33.32 15.28 -2.75
CA ASP A 7 -32.69 16.39 -1.99
C ASP A 7 -31.82 15.95 -0.79
N TYR A 8 -31.65 14.64 -0.54
CA TYR A 8 -30.95 14.15 0.66
C TYR A 8 -29.44 13.96 0.52
N TYR A 9 -28.87 14.03 -0.69
CA TYR A 9 -27.44 13.74 -0.91
C TYR A 9 -26.50 14.78 -0.28
N HIS A 10 -26.97 16.00 -0.05
CA HIS A 10 -26.15 17.08 0.53
C HIS A 10 -26.22 17.15 2.05
N LEU A 11 -27.14 16.42 2.69
CA LEU A 11 -27.31 16.43 4.15
C LEU A 11 -26.41 15.39 4.85
N GLY A 12 -26.11 14.27 4.20
CA GLY A 12 -25.34 13.19 4.82
C GLY A 12 -26.02 12.61 6.07
N LEU A 13 -25.26 11.88 6.88
CA LEU A 13 -25.75 11.31 8.15
C LEU A 13 -25.71 12.33 9.29
N THR A 14 -26.66 12.19 10.22
CA THR A 14 -26.63 12.85 11.53
C THR A 14 -25.75 12.10 12.54
N ASP A 15 -25.30 12.79 13.59
CA ASP A 15 -24.44 12.16 14.61
C ASP A 15 -25.12 10.95 15.29
N ASP A 16 -26.43 10.99 15.50
CA ASP A 16 -27.22 9.87 16.06
C ASP A 16 -27.29 8.68 15.09
N GLU A 17 -27.47 8.93 13.79
CA GLU A 17 -27.48 7.89 12.76
C GLU A 17 -26.10 7.23 12.60
N VAL A 18 -25.02 8.01 12.76
CA VAL A 18 -23.65 7.47 12.76
C VAL A 18 -23.45 6.50 13.91
N LEU A 19 -23.93 6.83 15.12
CA LEU A 19 -23.85 5.94 16.28
C LEU A 19 -24.64 4.65 16.06
N GLN A 20 -25.87 4.75 15.54
CA GLN A 20 -26.69 3.56 15.24
C GLN A 20 -26.06 2.67 14.15
N SER A 21 -25.52 3.28 13.08
CA SER A 21 -24.84 2.53 12.02
C SER A 21 -23.59 1.84 12.55
N ARG A 22 -22.83 2.49 13.44
CA ARG A 22 -21.64 1.93 14.09
C ARG A 22 -21.97 0.75 15.00
N GLU A 23 -23.06 0.82 15.77
CA GLU A 23 -23.51 -0.32 16.59
C GLU A 23 -23.95 -1.52 15.73
N LYS A 24 -24.60 -1.26 14.59
CA LYS A 24 -25.13 -2.31 13.73
C LYS A 24 -24.08 -2.96 12.82
N ASN A 25 -23.22 -2.15 12.20
CA ASN A 25 -22.31 -2.58 11.14
C ASN A 25 -20.83 -2.64 11.58
N GLY A 26 -20.51 -2.08 12.76
CA GLY A 26 -19.15 -2.04 13.28
C GLY A 26 -18.33 -0.85 12.74
N ILE A 27 -17.02 -0.93 12.97
CA ILE A 27 -16.05 0.09 12.57
C ILE A 27 -15.40 -0.27 11.23
N ASN A 28 -14.89 0.73 10.49
CA ASN A 28 -14.20 0.51 9.23
C ASN A 28 -12.74 0.07 9.44
N LEU A 29 -12.57 -1.10 10.04
CA LEU A 29 -11.27 -1.69 10.38
C LEU A 29 -11.30 -3.17 10.05
N LEU A 30 -10.21 -3.69 9.48
CA LEU A 30 -10.10 -5.13 9.19
C LEU A 30 -9.80 -5.86 10.50
N THR A 31 -10.63 -6.83 10.85
CA THR A 31 -10.47 -7.54 12.12
C THR A 31 -9.15 -8.33 12.06
N PRO A 32 -8.19 -8.05 12.96
CA PRO A 32 -6.98 -8.84 13.03
C PRO A 32 -7.33 -10.30 13.38
N PRO A 33 -6.57 -11.29 12.88
CA PRO A 33 -6.84 -12.69 13.17
C PRO A 33 -6.84 -12.95 14.68
N LYS A 34 -7.78 -13.79 15.14
CA LYS A 34 -7.90 -14.14 16.56
C LYS A 34 -6.63 -14.84 17.00
N ARG A 35 -5.91 -14.25 17.95
CA ARG A 35 -4.73 -14.86 18.54
C ARG A 35 -5.13 -16.13 19.30
N PRO A 36 -4.36 -17.23 19.18
CA PRO A 36 -4.56 -18.37 20.05
C PRO A 36 -4.40 -17.95 21.52
N SER A 37 -5.20 -18.55 22.41
CA SER A 37 -5.11 -18.26 23.85
C SER A 37 -3.72 -18.65 24.38
N LEU A 38 -3.20 -17.90 25.37
CA LEU A 38 -1.92 -18.20 26.00
C LEU A 38 -1.84 -19.63 26.55
N TRP A 39 -2.96 -20.15 27.07
CA TRP A 39 -3.06 -21.53 27.54
C TRP A 39 -2.91 -22.56 26.42
N LYS A 40 -3.54 -22.30 25.26
CA LYS A 40 -3.39 -23.17 24.08
C LYS A 40 -1.94 -23.17 23.60
N LEU A 41 -1.32 -22.00 23.48
CA LEU A 41 0.09 -21.87 23.08
C LEU A 41 1.05 -22.58 24.05
N TYR A 42 0.78 -22.51 25.36
CA TYR A 42 1.56 -23.25 26.36
C TYR A 42 1.38 -24.77 26.23
N LEU A 43 0.15 -25.25 26.01
CA LEU A 43 -0.14 -26.67 25.83
C LEU A 43 0.48 -27.25 24.54
N GLU A 44 0.52 -26.47 23.46
CA GLU A 44 1.19 -26.86 22.21
C GLU A 44 2.68 -27.18 22.43
N LYS A 45 3.34 -26.60 23.44
CA LYS A 45 4.74 -26.95 23.76
C LYS A 45 4.92 -28.37 24.29
N PHE A 46 3.88 -28.99 24.84
CA PHE A 46 3.94 -30.40 25.26
C PHE A 46 3.78 -31.36 24.08
N GLU A 47 3.48 -30.87 22.88
CA GLU A 47 3.48 -31.67 21.66
C GLU A 47 4.88 -31.91 21.09
N ASP A 48 5.89 -31.17 21.58
CA ASP A 48 7.27 -31.32 21.16
C ASP A 48 7.77 -32.77 21.40
N PRO A 49 8.41 -33.43 20.41
CA PRO A 49 8.89 -34.80 20.54
C PRO A 49 9.81 -35.03 21.75
N VAL A 50 10.67 -34.07 22.10
CA VAL A 50 11.60 -34.18 23.24
C VAL A 50 10.83 -34.12 24.55
N VAL A 51 9.88 -33.18 24.66
CA VAL A 51 9.01 -33.06 25.85
C VAL A 51 8.15 -34.31 26.01
N ARG A 52 7.61 -34.89 24.93
CA ARG A 52 6.87 -36.16 24.97
C ARG A 52 7.71 -37.31 25.51
N VAL A 53 8.97 -37.43 25.06
CA VAL A 53 9.89 -38.46 25.57
C VAL A 53 10.17 -38.27 27.05
N LEU A 54 10.36 -37.03 27.49
CA LEU A 54 10.54 -36.69 28.91
C LEU A 54 9.29 -36.99 29.75
N LEU A 55 8.09 -36.73 29.24
CA LEU A 55 6.83 -37.08 29.90
C LEU A 55 6.66 -38.58 30.07
N VAL A 56 7.03 -39.37 29.05
CA VAL A 56 7.04 -40.85 29.15
C VAL A 56 8.02 -41.30 30.23
N ALA A 57 9.22 -40.70 30.29
CA ALA A 57 10.20 -41.00 31.34
C ALA A 57 9.69 -40.63 32.74
N ALA A 58 9.05 -39.47 32.87
CA ALA A 58 8.42 -39.02 34.11
C ALA A 58 7.30 -39.95 34.56
N ALA A 59 6.49 -40.48 33.64
CA ALA A 59 5.44 -41.44 33.95
C ALA A 59 6.02 -42.77 34.46
N PHE A 60 7.07 -43.30 33.83
CA PHE A 60 7.76 -44.50 34.33
C PHE A 60 8.45 -44.27 35.69
N SER A 61 9.11 -43.11 35.86
CA SER A 61 9.71 -42.73 37.14
C SER A 61 8.66 -42.66 38.25
N LEU A 62 7.48 -42.08 37.97
CA LEU A 62 6.38 -42.00 38.94
C LEU A 62 5.89 -43.38 39.37
N ILE A 63 5.79 -44.34 38.45
CA ILE A 63 5.37 -45.71 38.78
C ILE A 63 6.36 -46.36 39.75
N ILE A 64 7.67 -46.25 39.49
CA ILE A 64 8.72 -46.81 40.37
C ILE A 64 8.72 -46.11 41.73
N SER A 65 8.60 -44.79 41.72
CA SER A 65 8.57 -43.95 42.91
C SER A 65 7.41 -44.26 43.86
N ILE A 66 6.22 -44.58 43.33
CA ILE A 66 5.07 -45.03 44.14
C ILE A 66 5.36 -46.36 44.85
N ILE A 67 6.19 -47.23 44.26
CA ILE A 67 6.53 -48.54 44.82
C ILE A 67 7.62 -48.41 45.89
N GLU A 68 8.64 -47.61 45.64
CA GLU A 68 9.81 -47.45 46.52
C GLU A 68 9.61 -46.38 47.61
N ASN A 69 8.52 -45.61 47.55
CA ASN A 69 8.23 -44.44 48.40
C ASN A 69 9.30 -43.33 48.32
N GLU A 70 10.04 -43.24 47.22
CA GLU A 70 11.04 -42.20 46.97
C GLU A 70 10.60 -41.28 45.83
N TYR A 71 10.09 -40.09 46.18
CA TYR A 71 9.51 -39.14 45.21
C TYR A 71 10.48 -38.07 44.70
N ALA A 72 11.70 -38.01 45.25
CA ALA A 72 12.64 -36.92 44.97
C ALA A 72 13.02 -36.84 43.48
N GLU A 73 13.35 -37.97 42.86
CA GLU A 73 13.76 -38.02 41.45
C GLU A 73 12.61 -37.65 40.51
N THR A 74 11.42 -38.21 40.73
CA THR A 74 10.22 -37.91 39.93
C THR A 74 9.82 -36.44 40.02
N ILE A 75 9.83 -35.85 41.22
CA ILE A 75 9.55 -34.42 41.42
C ILE A 75 10.59 -33.58 40.68
N GLY A 76 11.86 -33.97 40.73
CA GLY A 76 12.94 -33.29 40.00
C GLY A 76 12.72 -33.28 38.49
N ILE A 77 12.34 -34.42 37.90
CA ILE A 77 12.06 -34.54 36.46
C ILE A 77 10.87 -33.67 36.06
N ILE A 78 9.76 -33.76 36.79
CA ILE A 78 8.55 -32.97 36.50
C ILE A 78 8.85 -31.47 36.62
N ALA A 79 9.58 -31.06 37.67
CA ALA A 79 9.97 -29.67 37.86
C ALA A 79 10.89 -29.17 36.73
N ALA A 80 11.84 -29.98 36.27
CA ALA A 80 12.71 -29.65 35.16
C ALA A 80 11.93 -29.47 33.85
N ILE A 81 10.98 -30.36 33.54
CA ILE A 81 10.11 -30.25 32.37
C ILE A 81 9.31 -28.94 32.43
N LEU A 82 8.62 -28.69 33.54
CA LEU A 82 7.80 -27.48 33.71
C LEU A 82 8.63 -26.19 33.60
N LEU A 83 9.84 -26.17 34.18
CA LEU A 83 10.75 -25.03 34.08
C LEU A 83 11.24 -24.82 32.64
N ALA A 84 11.72 -25.88 31.98
CA ALA A 84 12.22 -25.79 30.60
C ALA A 84 11.13 -25.32 29.65
N THR A 85 9.96 -25.97 29.67
CA THR A 85 8.80 -25.59 28.84
C THR A 85 8.28 -24.19 29.19
N GLY A 86 8.24 -23.83 30.47
CA GLY A 86 7.82 -22.51 30.93
C GLY A 86 8.75 -21.38 30.48
N ILE A 87 10.06 -21.57 30.59
CA ILE A 87 11.06 -20.61 30.12
C ILE A 87 10.99 -20.48 28.59
N GLY A 88 10.88 -21.59 27.86
CA GLY A 88 10.72 -21.59 26.41
C GLY A 88 9.48 -20.81 25.96
N PHE A 89 8.34 -21.06 26.59
CA PHE A 89 7.10 -20.31 26.34
C PHE A 89 7.24 -18.82 26.66
N PHE A 90 7.84 -18.47 27.80
CA PHE A 90 8.02 -17.08 28.20
C PHE A 90 8.82 -16.28 27.16
N PHE A 91 9.94 -16.84 26.68
CA PHE A 91 10.76 -16.15 25.69
C PHE A 91 10.06 -16.00 24.34
N GLU A 92 9.33 -17.03 23.88
CA GLU A 92 8.58 -16.95 22.62
C GLU A 92 7.43 -15.93 22.71
N TYR A 93 6.75 -15.87 23.86
CA TYR A 93 5.72 -14.89 24.12
C TYR A 93 6.28 -13.46 24.13
N ASP A 94 7.41 -13.23 24.82
CA ASP A 94 8.06 -11.91 24.86
C ASP A 94 8.53 -11.46 23.47
N ALA A 95 9.08 -12.38 22.67
CA ALA A 95 9.47 -12.10 21.29
C ALA A 95 8.25 -11.73 20.41
N SER A 96 7.16 -12.51 20.51
CA SER A 96 5.91 -12.27 19.75
C SER A 96 5.26 -10.94 20.13
N LYS A 97 5.21 -10.63 21.43
CA LYS A 97 4.65 -9.36 21.94
C LYS A 97 5.42 -8.14 21.42
N LYS A 98 6.75 -8.23 21.36
CA LYS A 98 7.60 -7.16 20.81
C LYS A 98 7.32 -6.95 19.33
N PHE A 99 7.07 -8.01 18.57
CA PHE A 99 6.67 -7.91 17.16
C PHE A 99 5.32 -7.19 17.01
N ASP A 100 4.34 -7.56 17.83
CA ASP A 100 3.00 -6.97 17.74
C ASP A 100 2.98 -5.46 18.00
N LEU A 101 3.78 -4.99 18.97
CA LEU A 101 3.90 -3.57 19.27
C LEU A 101 4.49 -2.76 18.10
N LEU A 102 5.33 -3.38 17.26
CA LEU A 102 5.90 -2.73 16.07
C LEU A 102 4.89 -2.63 14.92
N ASN A 103 3.90 -3.53 14.87
CA ASN A 103 2.85 -3.53 13.85
C ASN A 103 1.64 -2.64 14.19
N ALA A 104 1.56 -2.11 15.41
CA ALA A 104 0.45 -1.28 15.87
C ALA A 104 0.49 0.18 15.39
N VAL A 105 1.33 0.52 14.42
CA VAL A 105 1.58 1.93 14.02
C VAL A 105 0.68 2.37 12.86
N ASN A 106 -0.26 3.24 13.23
CA ASN A 106 -1.01 4.25 12.48
C ASN A 106 -2.03 3.84 11.41
N GLU A 107 -3.29 4.09 11.76
CA GLU A 107 -4.50 4.02 10.94
C GLU A 107 -5.24 5.37 11.01
N GLU A 108 -4.55 6.45 10.60
CA GLU A 108 -5.03 7.83 10.75
C GLU A 108 -5.12 8.58 9.42
N THR A 109 -5.37 7.89 8.30
CA THR A 109 -5.70 8.57 7.05
C THR A 109 -7.05 9.28 7.19
N LEU A 110 -7.07 10.58 6.90
CA LEU A 110 -8.28 11.40 6.93
C LEU A 110 -9.03 11.27 5.60
N VAL A 111 -10.36 11.36 5.67
CA VAL A 111 -11.29 11.20 4.55
C VAL A 111 -12.37 12.26 4.64
N LYS A 112 -12.70 12.88 3.51
CA LYS A 112 -13.75 13.90 3.39
C LYS A 112 -15.13 13.25 3.34
N VAL A 113 -15.99 13.61 4.29
CA VAL A 113 -17.37 13.12 4.36
C VAL A 113 -18.35 14.26 4.54
N VAL A 114 -19.58 14.06 4.07
CA VAL A 114 -20.72 14.94 4.35
C VAL A 114 -21.50 14.37 5.53
N ARG A 115 -21.54 15.11 6.64
CA ARG A 115 -22.37 14.81 7.82
C ARG A 115 -23.03 16.09 8.33
N ASN A 116 -24.26 16.02 8.81
CA ASN A 116 -25.05 17.17 9.28
C ASN A 116 -25.08 18.35 8.28
N GLY A 117 -25.06 18.06 6.97
CA GLY A 117 -25.05 19.05 5.90
C GLY A 117 -23.73 19.81 5.73
N ARG A 118 -22.63 19.33 6.31
CA ARG A 118 -21.30 19.96 6.23
C ARG A 118 -20.25 18.96 5.79
N VAL A 119 -19.30 19.43 4.99
CA VAL A 119 -18.10 18.67 4.65
C VAL A 119 -17.14 18.73 5.83
N GLN A 120 -16.66 17.57 6.29
CA GLN A 120 -15.66 17.47 7.34
C GLN A 120 -14.70 16.30 7.06
N GLU A 121 -13.48 16.42 7.55
CA GLU A 121 -12.48 15.35 7.48
C GLU A 121 -12.53 14.49 8.74
N ILE A 122 -12.71 13.18 8.56
CA ILE A 122 -12.69 12.20 9.65
C ILE A 122 -11.66 11.10 9.37
N PRO A 123 -11.12 10.45 10.40
CA PRO A 123 -10.28 9.27 10.20
C PRO A 123 -11.03 8.16 9.46
N ARG A 124 -10.34 7.44 8.55
CA ARG A 124 -10.92 6.35 7.75
C ARG A 124 -11.63 5.29 8.60
N LYS A 125 -11.12 5.01 9.80
CA LYS A 125 -11.71 4.05 10.77
C LYS A 125 -13.09 4.45 11.27
N ASP A 126 -13.41 5.74 11.24
CA ASP A 126 -14.65 6.32 11.76
C ASP A 126 -15.78 6.38 10.74
N ILE A 127 -15.51 5.96 9.50
CA ILE A 127 -16.49 5.81 8.43
C ILE A 127 -17.46 4.68 8.76
N VAL A 128 -18.74 4.91 8.51
CA VAL A 128 -19.83 3.96 8.75
C VAL A 128 -20.66 3.76 7.49
N VAL A 129 -21.44 2.67 7.46
CA VAL A 129 -22.40 2.43 6.38
C VAL A 129 -23.41 3.57 6.31
N GLY A 130 -23.64 4.08 5.11
CA GLY A 130 -24.53 5.21 4.83
C GLY A 130 -23.83 6.57 4.77
N ASP A 131 -22.55 6.68 5.17
CA ASP A 131 -21.80 7.93 4.99
C ASP A 131 -21.73 8.31 3.52
N ILE A 132 -21.77 9.62 3.25
CA ILE A 132 -21.53 10.19 1.94
C ILE A 132 -20.08 10.68 1.90
N VAL A 133 -19.27 10.07 1.05
CA VAL A 133 -17.84 10.34 0.90
C VAL A 133 -17.64 11.13 -0.39
N ILE A 134 -16.82 12.17 -0.32
CA ILE A 134 -16.40 12.94 -1.48
C ILE A 134 -15.13 12.27 -2.02
N LEU A 135 -15.10 12.02 -3.33
CA LEU A 135 -13.99 11.37 -4.01
C LEU A 135 -13.31 12.36 -4.93
N GLU A 136 -12.02 12.60 -4.68
CA GLU A 136 -11.16 13.43 -5.52
C GLU A 136 -10.04 12.62 -6.15
N THR A 137 -9.50 13.16 -7.24
CA THR A 137 -8.37 12.56 -7.95
C THR A 137 -7.16 12.41 -7.02
N GLY A 138 -6.60 11.18 -6.97
CA GLY A 138 -5.47 10.80 -6.13
C GLY A 138 -5.85 10.21 -4.77
N GLU A 139 -7.13 10.22 -4.38
CA GLU A 139 -7.58 9.63 -3.12
C GLU A 139 -7.82 8.11 -3.23
N GLU A 140 -7.57 7.40 -2.13
CA GLU A 140 -7.93 5.98 -1.98
C GLU A 140 -9.37 5.86 -1.52
N ILE A 141 -10.16 5.00 -2.18
CA ILE A 141 -11.53 4.74 -1.79
C ILE A 141 -11.53 4.05 -0.41
N PRO A 142 -12.21 4.64 0.60
CA PRO A 142 -12.00 4.26 2.00
C PRO A 142 -12.82 3.05 2.46
N ALA A 143 -13.89 2.73 1.75
CA ALA A 143 -14.88 1.69 2.03
C ALA A 143 -15.59 1.32 0.72
N ASP A 144 -16.29 0.20 0.65
CA ASP A 144 -17.04 -0.14 -0.56
C ASP A 144 -18.32 0.68 -0.61
N GLY A 145 -18.63 1.26 -1.78
CA GLY A 145 -19.75 2.15 -1.94
C GLY A 145 -20.35 2.17 -3.33
N GLU A 146 -21.50 2.83 -3.40
CA GLU A 146 -22.22 3.11 -4.63
C GLU A 146 -22.10 4.61 -4.93
N LEU A 147 -21.81 4.94 -6.18
CA LEU A 147 -21.70 6.31 -6.66
C LEU A 147 -23.07 6.96 -6.71
N LEU A 148 -23.16 8.15 -6.12
CA LEU A 148 -24.29 9.06 -6.22
C LEU A 148 -24.08 10.06 -7.35
N GLU A 149 -22.82 10.46 -7.55
CA GLU A 149 -22.39 11.37 -8.59
C GLU A 149 -21.01 10.92 -9.10
N ALA A 150 -20.83 10.98 -10.42
CA ALA A 150 -19.56 10.67 -11.07
C ALA A 150 -19.38 11.60 -12.28
N ILE A 151 -18.31 12.40 -12.27
CA ILE A 151 -17.97 13.31 -13.36
C ILE A 151 -16.58 12.92 -13.87
N SER A 152 -16.55 12.30 -15.05
CA SER A 152 -15.34 11.75 -15.68
C SER A 152 -14.52 10.87 -14.73
N LEU A 153 -15.20 10.14 -13.83
CA LEU A 153 -14.55 9.41 -12.76
C LEU A 153 -13.86 8.16 -13.32
N GLN A 154 -12.55 8.04 -13.08
CA GLN A 154 -11.75 6.87 -13.40
C GLN A 154 -11.13 6.31 -12.15
N VAL A 155 -11.23 4.99 -11.97
CA VAL A 155 -10.72 4.31 -10.78
C VAL A 155 -9.74 3.22 -11.21
N ASN A 156 -8.60 3.15 -10.53
CA ASN A 156 -7.63 2.08 -10.66
C ASN A 156 -8.00 0.93 -9.73
N GLU A 157 -8.50 -0.16 -10.32
CA GLU A 157 -8.92 -1.37 -9.61
C GLU A 157 -7.86 -2.49 -9.64
N SER A 158 -6.64 -2.20 -10.09
CA SER A 158 -5.59 -3.22 -10.30
C SER A 158 -5.24 -4.00 -9.04
N ASN A 159 -5.37 -3.37 -7.86
CA ASN A 159 -5.15 -4.01 -6.57
C ASN A 159 -6.16 -5.12 -6.24
N LEU A 160 -7.35 -5.09 -6.86
CA LEU A 160 -8.46 -5.99 -6.52
C LEU A 160 -8.82 -6.92 -7.69
N THR A 161 -8.84 -6.42 -8.92
CA THR A 161 -9.25 -7.15 -10.13
C THR A 161 -8.08 -7.49 -11.06
N GLY A 162 -6.96 -6.77 -10.92
CA GLY A 162 -5.84 -6.81 -11.88
C GLY A 162 -6.05 -5.93 -13.12
N GLU A 163 -7.20 -5.28 -13.25
CA GLU A 163 -7.50 -4.37 -14.37
C GLU A 163 -7.07 -2.94 -14.03
N PRO A 164 -6.36 -2.24 -14.94
CA PRO A 164 -5.61 -1.04 -14.58
C PRO A 164 -6.48 0.19 -14.29
N VAL A 165 -7.39 0.58 -15.20
CA VAL A 165 -8.22 1.79 -15.03
C VAL A 165 -9.57 1.53 -15.66
N ILE A 166 -10.64 1.74 -14.88
CA ILE A 166 -12.03 1.52 -15.29
C ILE A 166 -12.77 2.85 -15.17
N ASN A 167 -13.60 3.16 -16.19
CA ASN A 167 -14.49 4.31 -16.15
C ASN A 167 -15.68 4.02 -15.22
N LYS A 168 -16.02 4.97 -14.37
CA LYS A 168 -17.13 4.88 -13.43
C LYS A 168 -18.20 5.90 -13.76
N THR A 169 -19.45 5.47 -13.68
CA THR A 169 -20.62 6.27 -14.08
C THR A 169 -21.84 5.86 -13.26
N THR A 170 -22.76 6.79 -13.06
CA THR A 170 -24.08 6.54 -12.46
C THR A 170 -25.16 6.28 -13.51
N VAL A 171 -24.84 6.42 -14.80
CA VAL A 171 -25.77 6.22 -15.91
C VAL A 171 -25.77 4.74 -16.32
N GLU A 172 -26.85 4.02 -16.02
CA GLU A 172 -26.99 2.58 -16.30
C GLU A 172 -26.75 2.20 -17.77
N ALA A 173 -27.07 3.10 -18.71
CA ALA A 173 -26.85 2.85 -20.14
C ALA A 173 -25.37 2.82 -20.55
N ASP A 174 -24.50 3.44 -19.75
CA ASP A 174 -23.05 3.54 -19.99
C ASP A 174 -22.27 2.52 -19.14
N PHE A 175 -22.97 1.55 -18.53
CA PHE A 175 -22.32 0.51 -17.75
C PHE A 175 -21.53 -0.43 -18.66
N ASP A 176 -20.32 -0.74 -18.22
CA ASP A 176 -19.44 -1.68 -18.88
C ASP A 176 -19.84 -3.11 -18.48
N GLU A 177 -20.32 -3.91 -19.43
CA GLU A 177 -20.71 -5.31 -19.20
C GLU A 177 -19.50 -6.23 -18.94
N GLU A 178 -18.29 -5.82 -19.35
CA GLU A 178 -17.06 -6.60 -19.14
C GLU A 178 -16.42 -6.30 -17.78
N ALA A 179 -16.82 -5.23 -17.10
CA ALA A 179 -16.25 -4.85 -15.81
C ALA A 179 -16.58 -5.88 -14.71
N THR A 180 -15.57 -6.23 -13.90
CA THR A 180 -15.72 -7.18 -12.79
C THR A 180 -16.78 -6.71 -11.77
N TYR A 181 -16.83 -5.40 -11.52
CA TYR A 181 -17.83 -4.75 -10.69
C TYR A 181 -18.60 -3.72 -11.51
N ALA A 182 -19.89 -3.56 -11.22
CA ALA A 182 -20.74 -2.59 -11.89
C ALA A 182 -20.13 -1.19 -11.88
N SER A 183 -20.28 -0.43 -12.97
CA SER A 183 -19.63 0.87 -13.17
C SER A 183 -20.08 1.96 -12.18
N ASN A 184 -21.17 1.75 -11.44
CA ASN A 184 -21.61 2.61 -10.34
C ASN A 184 -21.04 2.22 -8.98
N LEU A 185 -20.30 1.11 -8.87
CA LEU A 185 -19.70 0.66 -7.61
C LEU A 185 -18.22 1.01 -7.55
N VAL A 186 -17.76 1.34 -6.35
CA VAL A 186 -16.36 1.67 -6.04
C VAL A 186 -15.91 0.86 -4.83
N MET A 187 -14.70 0.31 -4.91
CA MET A 187 -14.21 -0.67 -3.94
C MET A 187 -13.08 -0.11 -3.08
N ARG A 188 -13.05 -0.50 -1.81
CA ARG A 188 -12.02 -0.11 -0.85
C ARG A 188 -10.63 -0.52 -1.32
N GLY A 189 -9.66 0.39 -1.22
CA GLY A 189 -8.26 0.13 -1.60
C GLY A 189 -7.95 0.34 -3.08
N THR A 190 -8.96 0.75 -3.86
CA THR A 190 -8.79 1.27 -5.23
C THR A 190 -8.57 2.78 -5.18
N THR A 191 -7.98 3.36 -6.22
CA THR A 191 -7.55 4.77 -6.23
C THR A 191 -8.23 5.54 -7.35
N VAL A 192 -8.70 6.75 -7.07
CA VAL A 192 -9.25 7.65 -8.09
C VAL A 192 -8.11 8.19 -8.95
N VAL A 193 -8.14 7.91 -10.25
CA VAL A 193 -7.10 8.30 -11.22
C VAL A 193 -7.42 9.63 -11.88
N ASP A 194 -8.70 9.87 -12.16
CA ASP A 194 -9.19 11.09 -12.80
C ASP A 194 -10.65 11.34 -12.43
N GLY A 195 -11.09 12.57 -12.59
CA GLY A 195 -12.44 13.01 -12.25
C GLY A 195 -12.71 13.14 -10.75
N HIS A 196 -13.98 13.37 -10.43
CA HIS A 196 -14.47 13.48 -9.07
C HIS A 196 -15.89 12.92 -8.97
N GLY A 197 -16.32 12.66 -7.74
CA GLY A 197 -17.65 12.15 -7.49
C GLY A 197 -18.02 12.10 -6.02
N THR A 198 -19.22 11.62 -5.75
CA THR A 198 -19.65 11.32 -4.38
C THR A 198 -20.16 9.89 -4.32
N MET A 199 -19.83 9.18 -3.25
CA MET A 199 -20.27 7.81 -3.01
C MET A 199 -21.00 7.69 -1.69
N ARG A 200 -21.96 6.76 -1.63
CA ARG A 200 -22.58 6.28 -0.40
C ARG A 200 -21.94 4.97 0.02
N VAL A 201 -21.47 4.91 1.26
CA VAL A 201 -20.85 3.69 1.81
C VAL A 201 -21.88 2.59 1.97
N LEU A 202 -21.61 1.42 1.38
CA LEU A 202 -22.43 0.21 1.48
C LEU A 202 -21.86 -0.78 2.50
N HIS A 203 -20.55 -0.98 2.49
CA HIS A 203 -19.87 -1.95 3.36
C HIS A 203 -18.60 -1.35 3.95
N VAL A 204 -18.30 -1.71 5.21
CA VAL A 204 -17.12 -1.26 5.95
C VAL A 204 -16.39 -2.45 6.57
N GLY A 205 -15.10 -2.28 6.90
CA GLY A 205 -14.33 -3.28 7.63
C GLY A 205 -14.22 -4.61 6.87
N ASP A 206 -14.50 -5.73 7.55
CA ASP A 206 -14.40 -7.07 6.97
C ASP A 206 -15.48 -7.36 5.90
N ALA A 207 -16.55 -6.58 5.86
CA ALA A 207 -17.64 -6.78 4.92
C ALA A 207 -17.31 -6.28 3.50
N THR A 208 -16.25 -5.47 3.35
CA THR A 208 -15.79 -5.01 2.03
C THR A 208 -15.17 -6.15 1.22
N GLU A 209 -15.11 -6.05 -0.10
CA GLU A 209 -14.52 -7.07 -0.99
C GLU A 209 -13.05 -7.33 -0.64
N ILE A 210 -12.25 -6.29 -0.43
CA ILE A 210 -10.87 -6.42 0.05
C ILE A 210 -10.81 -7.06 1.45
N GLY A 211 -11.86 -6.89 2.27
CA GLY A 211 -11.97 -7.48 3.60
C GLY A 211 -12.26 -8.98 3.54
N LYS A 212 -13.12 -9.41 2.62
CA LYS A 212 -13.38 -10.82 2.31
C LYS A 212 -12.12 -11.50 1.78
N VAL A 213 -11.44 -10.86 0.83
CA VAL A 213 -10.15 -11.34 0.28
C VAL A 213 -9.08 -11.39 1.36
N ALA A 214 -8.95 -10.34 2.19
CA ALA A 214 -8.00 -10.33 3.29
C ALA A 214 -8.28 -11.45 4.28
N ARG A 215 -9.55 -11.69 4.64
CA ARG A 215 -9.93 -12.78 5.55
C ARG A 215 -9.58 -14.17 5.01
N GLN A 216 -9.80 -14.40 3.71
CA GLN A 216 -9.41 -15.63 3.04
C GLN A 216 -7.88 -15.75 2.88
N SER A 217 -7.19 -14.65 2.59
CA SER A 217 -5.72 -14.62 2.42
C SER A 217 -4.96 -14.61 3.74
N THR A 218 -5.64 -14.34 4.85
CA THR A 218 -5.13 -14.50 6.22
C THR A 218 -5.23 -15.97 6.66
N GLU A 219 -5.84 -16.86 5.84
CA GLU A 219 -5.57 -18.28 5.97
C GLU A 219 -4.10 -18.51 5.60
N ASP A 220 -3.35 -18.85 6.64
CA ASP A 220 -1.90 -18.86 6.72
C ASP A 220 -1.20 -19.32 5.43
N ASN A 221 -0.44 -18.41 4.81
CA ASN A 221 0.72 -18.82 3.99
C ASN A 221 1.77 -19.40 4.95
N LEU A 222 1.60 -20.68 5.28
CA LEU A 222 2.49 -21.51 6.12
C LEU A 222 3.82 -21.85 5.42
N GLU A 223 4.19 -21.14 4.35
CA GLU A 223 5.43 -21.44 3.65
C GLU A 223 6.62 -21.11 4.56
N PRO A 224 7.46 -22.10 4.90
CA PRO A 224 8.61 -21.88 5.76
C PRO A 224 9.63 -20.99 5.04
N THR A 225 10.20 -20.04 5.77
CA THR A 225 11.21 -19.13 5.20
C THR A 225 12.47 -19.89 4.78
N PRO A 226 13.28 -19.38 3.83
CA PRO A 226 14.52 -20.04 3.42
C PRO A 226 15.47 -20.35 4.60
N LEU A 227 15.58 -19.45 5.57
CA LEU A 227 16.34 -19.62 6.80
C LEU A 227 15.70 -20.68 7.69
N ASN A 228 14.37 -20.67 7.85
CA ASN A 228 13.66 -21.71 8.59
C ASN A 228 13.93 -23.11 7.98
N ILE A 229 13.92 -23.23 6.64
CA ILE A 229 14.26 -24.47 5.94
C ILE A 229 15.71 -24.90 6.25
N GLN A 230 16.67 -23.96 6.23
CA GLN A 230 18.08 -24.26 6.54
C GLN A 230 18.28 -24.65 8.00
N LEU A 231 17.68 -23.92 8.94
CA LEU A 231 17.75 -24.20 10.37
C LEU A 231 17.09 -25.54 10.70
N THR A 232 15.96 -25.86 10.06
CA THR A 232 15.29 -27.15 10.23
C THR A 232 16.16 -28.30 9.71
N LYS A 233 16.85 -28.13 8.58
CA LYS A 233 17.83 -29.12 8.09
C LYS A 233 18.97 -29.32 9.09
N LEU A 234 19.51 -28.24 9.65
CA LEU A 234 20.58 -28.29 10.64
C LEU A 234 20.11 -28.96 11.94
N ALA A 235 18.94 -28.57 12.45
CA ALA A 235 18.33 -29.14 13.64
C ALA A 235 18.05 -30.65 13.46
N ASN A 236 17.55 -31.07 12.29
CA ASN A 236 17.34 -32.47 11.97
C ASN A 236 18.67 -33.26 11.89
N LEU A 237 19.73 -32.66 11.36
CA LEU A 237 21.05 -33.29 11.34
C LEU A 237 21.61 -33.49 12.75
N ILE A 238 21.58 -32.43 13.57
CA ILE A 238 22.05 -32.47 14.96
C ILE A 238 21.20 -33.46 15.77
N GLY A 239 19.88 -33.41 15.61
CA GLY A 239 18.95 -34.33 16.24
C GLY A 239 19.24 -35.78 15.86
N LYS A 240 19.41 -36.09 14.56
CA LYS A 240 19.74 -37.44 14.10
C LYS A 240 21.04 -37.95 14.72
N ILE A 241 22.07 -37.12 14.77
CA ILE A 241 23.35 -37.47 15.42
C ILE A 241 23.11 -37.71 16.92
N GLY A 242 22.43 -36.79 17.61
CA GLY A 242 22.11 -36.90 19.03
C GLY A 242 21.34 -38.18 19.38
N PHE A 243 20.28 -38.49 18.64
CA PHE A 243 19.50 -39.73 18.80
C PHE A 243 20.34 -40.98 18.54
N THR A 244 21.20 -40.99 17.53
CA THR A 244 22.07 -42.15 17.26
C THR A 244 23.08 -42.38 18.38
N VAL A 245 23.73 -41.32 18.88
CA VAL A 245 24.71 -41.41 19.97
C VAL A 245 24.03 -41.81 21.29
N ALA A 246 22.88 -41.20 21.61
CA ALA A 246 22.11 -41.53 22.80
C ALA A 246 21.60 -42.97 22.78
N GLY A 247 21.09 -43.43 21.63
CA GLY A 247 20.64 -44.82 21.44
C GLY A 247 21.77 -45.84 21.56
N LEU A 248 22.93 -45.54 20.97
CA LEU A 248 24.13 -46.39 21.11
C LEU A 248 24.62 -46.44 22.56
N ALA A 249 24.69 -45.28 23.24
CA ALA A 249 25.09 -45.22 24.64
C ALA A 249 24.12 -46.02 25.53
N PHE A 250 22.82 -45.83 25.35
CA PHE A 250 21.79 -46.61 26.04
C PHE A 250 21.99 -48.10 25.82
N LEU A 251 22.15 -48.54 24.57
CA LEU A 251 22.29 -49.95 24.23
C LEU A 251 23.56 -50.55 24.85
N ILE A 252 24.68 -49.84 24.82
CA ILE A 252 25.95 -50.29 25.42
C ILE A 252 25.79 -50.47 26.93
N PHE A 253 25.25 -49.47 27.64
CA PHE A 253 25.08 -49.54 29.09
C PHE A 253 24.01 -50.55 29.50
N PHE A 254 22.92 -50.64 28.75
CA PHE A 254 21.86 -51.63 28.97
C PHE A 254 22.41 -53.04 28.81
N VAL A 255 23.14 -53.34 27.74
CA VAL A 255 23.73 -54.67 27.55
C VAL A 255 24.74 -54.98 28.67
N LYS A 256 25.62 -54.04 29.02
CA LYS A 256 26.65 -54.26 30.04
C LYS A 256 26.07 -54.49 31.45
N ASP A 257 25.14 -53.64 31.88
CA ASP A 257 24.74 -53.54 33.29
C ASP A 257 23.34 -54.07 33.59
N VAL A 258 22.57 -54.39 32.54
CA VAL A 258 21.28 -55.09 32.64
C VAL A 258 21.42 -56.51 32.10
N VAL A 259 21.80 -56.68 30.83
CA VAL A 259 21.79 -58.00 30.18
C VAL A 259 22.90 -58.93 30.70
N LEU A 260 24.13 -58.43 30.83
CA LEU A 260 25.29 -59.24 31.24
C LEU A 260 25.47 -59.33 32.76
N TYR A 261 24.89 -58.40 33.51
CA TYR A 261 25.05 -58.34 34.98
C TYR A 261 23.97 -59.13 35.73
N PHE A 262 22.72 -59.10 35.27
CA PHE A 262 21.64 -59.83 35.92
C PHE A 262 21.45 -61.21 35.28
N ASP A 263 21.33 -62.24 36.11
CA ASP A 263 20.96 -63.58 35.66
C ASP A 263 19.42 -63.69 35.60
N PHE A 264 18.87 -63.48 34.41
CA PHE A 264 17.42 -63.54 34.17
C PHE A 264 16.81 -64.92 34.46
N GLY A 265 17.62 -66.00 34.51
CA GLY A 265 17.15 -67.33 34.88
C GLY A 265 16.79 -67.47 36.37
N SER A 266 17.24 -66.54 37.21
CA SER A 266 17.04 -66.55 38.66
C SER A 266 15.87 -65.67 39.15
N LEU A 267 15.30 -64.83 38.28
CA LEU A 267 14.28 -63.84 38.61
C LEU A 267 12.89 -64.48 38.66
N ASN A 268 12.40 -64.81 39.86
CA ASN A 268 11.11 -65.47 40.05
C ASN A 268 10.06 -64.59 40.74
N GLY A 269 10.44 -63.43 41.30
CA GLY A 269 9.54 -62.52 42.01
C GLY A 269 9.51 -61.07 41.49
N TRP A 270 8.38 -60.38 41.65
CA TRP A 270 8.20 -58.97 41.23
C TRP A 270 9.20 -58.00 41.89
N HIS A 271 9.64 -58.31 43.12
CA HIS A 271 10.63 -57.52 43.84
C HIS A 271 12.05 -57.65 43.25
N GLU A 272 12.36 -58.77 42.58
CA GLU A 272 13.68 -59.00 41.96
C GLU A 272 13.79 -58.27 40.60
N TRP A 273 12.65 -57.91 40.00
CA TRP A 273 12.59 -57.11 38.78
C TRP A 273 12.75 -55.60 39.02
N LEU A 274 12.46 -55.11 40.22
CA LEU A 274 12.63 -53.69 40.58
C LEU A 274 14.03 -53.13 40.27
N PRO A 275 15.15 -53.75 40.69
CA PRO A 275 16.48 -53.22 40.40
C PRO A 275 16.84 -53.24 38.90
N VAL A 276 16.23 -54.16 38.14
CA VAL A 276 16.37 -54.21 36.68
C VAL A 276 15.68 -53.01 36.04
N PHE A 277 14.44 -52.69 36.48
CA PHE A 277 13.70 -51.53 36.01
C PHE A 277 14.36 -50.21 36.41
N GLU A 278 14.82 -50.09 37.65
CA GLU A 278 15.51 -48.90 38.17
C GLU A 278 16.77 -48.59 37.33
N ARG A 279 17.64 -49.59 37.09
CA ARG A 279 18.84 -49.39 36.25
C ARG A 279 18.49 -49.11 34.79
N THR A 280 17.47 -49.75 34.25
CA THR A 280 17.01 -49.49 32.88
C THR A 280 16.50 -48.06 32.74
N LEU A 281 15.70 -47.60 33.70
CA LEU A 281 15.19 -46.23 33.75
C LEU A 281 16.35 -45.23 33.88
N LYS A 282 17.34 -45.50 34.73
CA LYS A 282 18.53 -44.64 34.87
C LYS A 282 19.29 -44.46 33.55
N TYR A 283 19.54 -45.54 32.81
CA TYR A 283 20.22 -45.42 31.52
C TYR A 283 19.34 -44.81 30.44
N PHE A 284 18.03 -45.05 30.49
CA PHE A 284 17.07 -44.36 29.63
C PHE A 284 17.09 -42.85 29.90
N MET A 285 17.05 -42.43 31.17
CA MET A 285 17.17 -41.03 31.59
C MET A 285 18.49 -40.40 31.14
N MET A 286 19.60 -41.14 31.21
CA MET A 286 20.89 -40.68 30.70
C MET A 286 20.86 -40.43 29.18
N ALA A 287 20.23 -41.33 28.42
CA ALA A 287 20.05 -41.16 26.98
C ALA A 287 19.14 -39.97 26.65
N VAL A 288 18.04 -39.79 27.38
CA VAL A 288 17.16 -38.62 27.24
C VAL A 288 17.90 -37.32 27.59
N THR A 289 18.72 -37.32 28.64
CA THR A 289 19.56 -36.15 29.01
C THR A 289 20.52 -35.78 27.88
N LEU A 290 21.15 -36.78 27.23
CA LEU A 290 22.01 -36.54 26.07
C LEU A 290 21.23 -35.94 24.89
N ILE A 291 19.99 -36.36 24.66
CA ILE A 291 19.13 -35.81 23.60
C ILE A 291 18.78 -34.35 23.91
N VAL A 292 18.34 -34.04 25.14
CA VAL A 292 17.97 -32.67 25.56
C VAL A 292 19.16 -31.72 25.42
N VAL A 293 20.37 -32.17 25.79
CA VAL A 293 21.60 -31.35 25.64
C VAL A 293 21.99 -31.18 24.17
N ALA A 294 21.71 -32.15 23.31
CA ALA A 294 22.07 -32.11 21.90
C ALA A 294 21.10 -31.26 21.05
N VAL A 295 19.81 -31.20 21.38
CA VAL A 295 18.81 -30.47 20.60
C VAL A 295 18.87 -28.97 20.92
N PRO A 296 19.22 -28.10 19.94
CA PRO A 296 19.39 -26.67 20.20
C PRO A 296 18.04 -25.94 20.15
N GLU A 297 17.24 -26.07 21.22
CA GLU A 297 15.91 -25.43 21.33
C GLU A 297 15.96 -23.89 21.23
N GLY A 298 17.09 -23.27 21.57
CA GLY A 298 17.29 -21.81 21.49
C GLY A 298 17.52 -21.26 20.08
N LEU A 299 17.75 -22.12 19.08
CA LEU A 299 18.12 -21.70 17.72
C LEU A 299 16.98 -20.95 16.99
N PRO A 300 15.71 -21.44 16.96
CA PRO A 300 14.60 -20.69 16.38
C PRO A 300 14.32 -19.36 17.08
N MET A 301 14.50 -19.33 18.40
CA MET A 301 14.30 -18.14 19.23
C MET A 301 15.33 -17.04 18.93
N SER A 302 16.62 -17.42 18.82
CA SER A 302 17.71 -16.50 18.50
C SER A 302 17.46 -15.78 17.16
N VAL A 303 16.97 -16.52 16.16
CA VAL A 303 16.64 -15.96 14.84
C VAL A 303 15.46 -15.00 14.91
N THR A 304 14.39 -15.37 15.62
CA THR A 304 13.20 -14.51 15.78
C THR A 304 13.55 -13.20 16.48
N LEU A 305 14.36 -13.26 17.54
CA LEU A 305 14.82 -12.08 18.27
C LEU A 305 15.71 -11.19 17.40
N SER A 306 16.64 -11.78 16.65
CA SER A 306 17.51 -11.06 15.73
C SER A 306 16.71 -10.32 14.64
N LEU A 307 15.73 -10.99 14.03
CA LEU A 307 14.82 -10.39 13.06
C LEU A 307 14.02 -9.23 13.66
N ALA A 308 13.42 -9.42 14.85
CA ALA A 308 12.66 -8.37 15.53
C ALA A 308 13.52 -7.12 15.84
N LEU A 309 14.77 -7.30 16.26
CA LEU A 309 15.70 -6.19 16.49
C LEU A 309 16.05 -5.46 15.19
N ASN A 310 16.24 -6.18 14.09
CA ASN A 310 16.51 -5.59 12.78
C ASN A 310 15.30 -4.83 12.22
N MET A 311 14.09 -5.36 12.39
CA MET A 311 12.85 -4.66 12.03
C MET A 311 12.71 -3.32 12.77
N ARG A 312 13.01 -3.30 14.08
CA ARG A 312 13.02 -2.05 14.86
C ARG A 312 14.03 -1.03 14.31
N ARG A 313 15.19 -1.48 13.84
CA ARG A 313 16.17 -0.60 13.17
C ARG A 313 15.65 -0.09 11.83
N MET A 314 15.02 -0.95 11.01
CA MET A 314 14.42 -0.54 9.73
C MET A 314 13.28 0.48 9.92
N LEU A 315 12.49 0.32 10.97
CA LEU A 315 11.45 1.28 11.35
C LEU A 315 12.00 2.67 11.67
N SER A 316 13.16 2.74 12.33
CA SER A 316 13.82 4.03 12.60
C SER A 316 14.27 4.77 11.33
N THR A 317 14.34 4.09 10.19
CA THR A 317 14.63 4.66 8.87
C THR A 317 13.39 4.73 7.97
N ASN A 318 12.17 4.78 8.56
CA ASN A 318 10.88 4.82 7.85
C ASN A 318 10.60 3.61 6.95
N ASN A 319 11.22 2.45 7.21
CA ASN A 319 10.92 1.20 6.52
C ASN A 319 10.11 0.26 7.46
N LEU A 320 8.81 0.20 7.25
CA LEU A 320 7.89 -0.64 8.01
C LEU A 320 7.82 -2.06 7.41
N VAL A 321 8.42 -3.01 8.13
CA VAL A 321 8.33 -4.43 7.79
C VAL A 321 7.11 -5.02 8.51
N ARG A 322 6.11 -5.48 7.75
CA ARG A 322 4.87 -6.06 8.32
C ARG A 322 4.95 -7.56 8.62
N LYS A 323 5.88 -8.27 7.96
CA LYS A 323 6.08 -9.73 8.11
C LYS A 323 7.55 -10.01 8.45
N MET A 324 7.82 -10.76 9.52
CA MET A 324 9.21 -11.03 9.96
C MET A 324 10.08 -11.66 8.87
N HIS A 325 9.51 -12.57 8.08
CA HIS A 325 10.23 -13.24 7.00
C HIS A 325 10.61 -12.31 5.85
N ALA A 326 9.91 -11.18 5.67
CA ALA A 326 10.20 -10.26 4.57
C ALA A 326 11.61 -9.64 4.68
N CYS A 327 12.13 -9.41 5.90
CA CYS A 327 13.52 -8.97 6.09
C CYS A 327 14.53 -9.94 5.48
N GLU A 328 14.27 -11.23 5.62
CA GLU A 328 15.13 -12.29 5.11
C GLU A 328 14.97 -12.44 3.60
N THR A 329 13.73 -12.51 3.12
CA THR A 329 13.41 -12.61 1.70
C THR A 329 14.05 -11.46 0.93
N MET A 330 13.96 -10.22 1.42
CA MET A 330 14.58 -9.04 0.80
C MET A 330 16.10 -9.18 0.61
N GLY A 331 16.80 -9.85 1.54
CA GLY A 331 18.23 -10.12 1.43
C GLY A 331 18.58 -11.19 0.38
N ALA A 332 17.62 -12.01 -0.02
CA ALA A 332 17.77 -13.07 -1.01
C ALA A 332 17.20 -12.72 -2.40
N ILE A 333 16.64 -11.52 -2.58
CA ILE A 333 16.08 -11.08 -3.87
C ILE A 333 17.18 -10.95 -4.92
N THR A 334 16.94 -11.53 -6.10
CA THR A 334 17.80 -11.38 -7.29
C THR A 334 17.14 -10.58 -8.41
N VAL A 335 15.83 -10.39 -8.36
CA VAL A 335 15.04 -9.67 -9.36
C VAL A 335 14.06 -8.74 -8.65
N ILE A 336 14.11 -7.44 -8.96
CA ILE A 336 13.17 -6.44 -8.46
C ILE A 336 12.24 -6.05 -9.60
N CYS A 337 10.97 -6.40 -9.49
CA CYS A 337 9.91 -5.88 -10.34
C CYS A 337 9.33 -4.64 -9.66
N THR A 338 9.56 -3.47 -10.24
CA THR A 338 9.06 -2.20 -9.71
C THR A 338 7.99 -1.63 -10.62
N ASP A 339 6.95 -1.04 -10.03
CA ASP A 339 6.10 -0.13 -10.77
C ASP A 339 6.85 1.19 -11.03
N LYS A 340 6.45 1.95 -12.05
CA LYS A 340 7.07 3.23 -12.42
C LYS A 340 6.40 4.40 -11.68
N THR A 341 5.08 4.49 -11.77
CA THR A 341 4.32 5.64 -11.29
C THR A 341 4.23 5.58 -9.76
N GLY A 342 4.62 6.64 -9.06
CA GLY A 342 4.61 6.69 -7.59
C GLY A 342 5.66 5.85 -6.86
N THR A 343 6.35 4.92 -7.54
CA THR A 343 7.45 4.13 -6.97
C THR A 343 8.82 4.63 -7.44
N LEU A 344 9.10 4.63 -8.75
CA LEU A 344 10.33 5.22 -9.30
C LEU A 344 10.20 6.73 -9.49
N THR A 345 9.00 7.19 -9.77
CA THR A 345 8.68 8.60 -9.99
C THR A 345 8.01 9.18 -8.75
N GLN A 346 8.20 10.47 -8.50
CA GLN A 346 7.60 11.16 -7.35
C GLN A 346 6.09 11.40 -7.50
N ASN A 347 5.47 10.91 -8.58
CA ASN A 347 4.11 11.25 -9.00
C ASN A 347 3.82 12.76 -9.04
N LEU A 348 4.86 13.56 -9.29
CA LEU A 348 4.80 15.01 -9.39
C LEU A 348 5.30 15.39 -10.78
N MET A 349 4.38 15.76 -11.67
CA MET A 349 4.72 16.30 -12.98
C MET A 349 5.43 17.65 -12.82
N GLN A 350 6.53 17.84 -13.55
CA GLN A 350 7.31 19.09 -13.54
C GLN A 350 7.69 19.47 -14.97
N VAL A 351 7.72 20.77 -15.25
CA VAL A 351 8.30 21.29 -16.49
C VAL A 351 9.82 21.10 -16.41
N HIS A 352 10.35 20.20 -17.23
CA HIS A 352 11.79 19.91 -17.29
C HIS A 352 12.52 20.84 -18.25
N GLU A 353 11.98 21.01 -19.47
CA GLU A 353 12.61 21.79 -20.53
C GLU A 353 11.57 22.67 -21.24
N PRO A 354 11.43 23.95 -20.83
CA PRO A 354 10.67 24.93 -21.59
C PRO A 354 11.48 25.35 -22.82
N ASN A 355 10.84 25.32 -24.00
CA ASN A 355 11.45 25.71 -25.26
C ASN A 355 10.47 26.57 -26.06
N PHE A 356 10.33 27.82 -25.66
CA PHE A 356 9.51 28.80 -26.37
C PHE A 356 10.36 29.56 -27.38
N TYR A 357 10.12 29.35 -28.68
CA TYR A 357 10.96 29.92 -29.74
C TYR A 357 11.01 31.46 -29.78
N GLY A 358 9.98 32.12 -29.25
CA GLY A 358 9.89 33.58 -29.18
C GLY A 358 10.67 34.21 -28.03
N ILE A 359 11.25 33.41 -27.11
CA ILE A 359 12.02 33.90 -25.97
C ILE A 359 13.52 33.83 -26.29
N LYS A 360 14.26 34.92 -26.03
CA LYS A 360 15.71 35.06 -26.34
C LYS A 360 16.61 33.96 -25.77
N ASN A 361 16.25 33.40 -24.61
CA ASN A 361 16.99 32.31 -23.95
C ASN A 361 16.22 30.98 -23.96
N GLY A 362 15.07 30.90 -24.63
CA GLY A 362 14.23 29.69 -24.77
C GLY A 362 13.54 29.19 -23.49
N SER A 363 14.08 29.51 -22.30
CA SER A 363 13.70 28.85 -21.05
C SER A 363 13.07 29.74 -19.97
N ASP A 364 13.56 30.97 -19.78
CA ASP A 364 13.10 31.87 -18.70
C ASP A 364 12.30 33.04 -19.27
N LEU A 365 11.20 33.39 -18.61
CA LEU A 365 10.34 34.49 -19.03
C LEU A 365 11.05 35.83 -18.78
N SER A 366 11.21 36.63 -19.83
CA SER A 366 11.70 38.02 -19.77
C SER A 366 10.54 39.01 -19.56
N ASP A 367 10.86 40.30 -19.38
CA ASP A 367 9.88 41.40 -19.43
C ASP A 367 9.64 41.86 -20.88
N ASP A 368 9.24 40.94 -21.76
CA ASP A 368 8.83 41.23 -23.14
C ASP A 368 7.38 40.79 -23.40
N ASP A 369 6.80 41.34 -24.47
CA ASP A 369 5.39 41.12 -24.82
C ASP A 369 5.10 39.63 -25.05
N ILE A 370 6.04 38.88 -25.61
CA ILE A 370 5.89 37.44 -25.87
C ILE A 370 5.85 36.65 -24.56
N SER A 371 6.73 36.95 -23.61
CA SER A 371 6.73 36.31 -22.29
C SER A 371 5.46 36.63 -21.51
N ALA A 372 4.94 37.87 -21.62
CA ALA A 372 3.65 38.25 -21.03
C ALA A 372 2.49 37.42 -21.63
N LEU A 373 2.47 37.24 -22.96
CA LEU A 373 1.47 36.40 -23.63
C LEU A 373 1.58 34.92 -23.25
N ILE A 374 2.79 34.39 -23.06
CA ILE A 374 3.00 33.00 -22.60
C ILE A 374 2.49 32.85 -21.16
N ALA A 375 2.78 33.81 -20.29
CA ALA A 375 2.33 33.78 -18.91
C ALA A 375 0.80 33.88 -18.80
N GLU A 376 0.18 34.80 -19.54
CA GLU A 376 -1.28 34.91 -19.63
C GLU A 376 -1.89 33.63 -20.22
N GLY A 377 -1.32 33.09 -21.29
CA GLY A 377 -1.82 31.88 -21.95
C GLY A 377 -1.77 30.64 -21.05
N ILE A 378 -0.67 30.43 -20.31
CA ILE A 378 -0.59 29.33 -19.33
C ILE A 378 -1.58 29.54 -18.18
N SER A 379 -1.74 30.79 -17.73
CA SER A 379 -2.62 31.14 -16.60
C SER A 379 -4.09 30.97 -16.96
N ALA A 380 -4.53 31.58 -18.06
CA ALA A 380 -5.94 31.63 -18.49
C ALA A 380 -6.40 30.33 -19.16
N ASN A 381 -5.55 29.69 -19.97
CA ASN A 381 -5.89 28.40 -20.59
C ASN A 381 -5.59 27.24 -19.64
N SER A 382 -6.13 27.28 -18.41
CA SER A 382 -5.95 26.21 -17.43
C SER A 382 -7.11 26.12 -16.43
N THR A 383 -7.47 24.89 -16.03
CA THR A 383 -8.48 24.60 -15.01
C THR A 383 -7.87 24.28 -13.64
N ALA A 384 -6.53 24.20 -13.55
CA ALA A 384 -5.82 23.89 -12.31
C ALA A 384 -5.64 25.14 -11.42
N PHE A 385 -5.47 24.91 -10.12
CA PHE A 385 -5.19 25.94 -9.12
C PHE A 385 -3.99 25.52 -8.25
N LEU A 386 -3.26 26.50 -7.72
CA LEU A 386 -2.28 26.27 -6.67
C LEU A 386 -2.93 26.58 -5.31
N GLU A 387 -2.70 25.73 -4.32
CA GLU A 387 -3.07 25.98 -2.93
C GLU A 387 -2.19 27.08 -2.33
N GLU A 388 -2.78 27.94 -1.50
CA GLU A 388 -2.03 28.90 -0.71
C GLU A 388 -1.08 28.16 0.24
N SER A 389 0.22 28.39 0.08
CA SER A 389 1.23 27.79 0.96
C SER A 389 1.13 28.39 2.36
N THR A 390 0.53 27.66 3.29
CA THR A 390 0.72 27.91 4.71
C THR A 390 2.13 27.47 5.12
N ASN A 391 2.92 28.37 5.69
CA ASN A 391 4.21 28.09 6.35
C ASN A 391 5.42 27.70 5.46
N GLY A 392 5.54 28.25 4.24
CA GLY A 392 6.78 28.14 3.46
C GLY A 392 7.03 26.76 2.83
N GLU A 393 6.00 25.91 2.78
CA GLU A 393 6.02 24.69 1.98
C GLU A 393 5.94 25.01 0.48
N LYS A 394 6.40 24.09 -0.39
CA LYS A 394 6.20 24.24 -1.82
C LYS A 394 4.70 24.25 -2.11
N PRO A 395 4.18 25.18 -2.95
CA PRO A 395 2.77 25.19 -3.29
C PRO A 395 2.37 23.85 -3.90
N LYS A 396 1.28 23.29 -3.42
CA LYS A 396 0.62 22.12 -4.01
C LYS A 396 -0.41 22.61 -5.01
N GLY A 397 -0.76 21.80 -5.99
CA GLY A 397 -1.77 22.17 -6.97
C GLY A 397 -2.89 21.15 -7.03
N VAL A 398 -4.09 21.64 -7.29
CA VAL A 398 -5.32 20.88 -7.49
C VAL A 398 -5.70 20.95 -8.96
N GLY A 399 -6.07 19.80 -9.54
CA GLY A 399 -6.42 19.65 -10.95
C GLY A 399 -5.42 18.78 -11.72
N ASN A 400 -5.44 18.89 -13.05
CA ASN A 400 -4.62 18.03 -13.91
C ASN A 400 -3.11 18.20 -13.61
N PRO A 401 -2.34 17.11 -13.37
CA PRO A 401 -0.92 17.20 -12.99
C PRO A 401 -0.04 17.98 -13.98
N THR A 402 -0.36 17.93 -15.28
CA THR A 402 0.41 18.66 -16.30
C THR A 402 0.12 20.16 -16.26
N GLU A 403 -1.11 20.55 -15.92
CA GLU A 403 -1.47 21.95 -15.75
C GLU A 403 -0.88 22.52 -14.45
N VAL A 404 -0.96 21.76 -13.36
CA VAL A 404 -0.30 22.09 -12.10
C VAL A 404 1.20 22.29 -12.32
N ALA A 405 1.86 21.43 -13.11
CA ALA A 405 3.28 21.58 -13.43
C ALA A 405 3.60 22.93 -14.11
N LEU A 406 2.72 23.40 -15.01
CA LEU A 406 2.88 24.69 -15.69
C LEU A 406 2.67 25.86 -14.74
N LEU A 407 1.67 25.81 -13.86
CA LEU A 407 1.43 26.86 -12.86
C LEU A 407 2.58 26.92 -11.83
N LEU A 408 3.09 25.77 -11.39
CA LEU A 408 4.27 25.70 -10.52
C LEU A 408 5.51 26.27 -11.21
N TRP A 409 5.64 26.06 -12.52
CA TRP A 409 6.71 26.66 -13.31
C TRP A 409 6.57 28.19 -13.40
N LEU A 410 5.38 28.73 -13.68
CA LEU A 410 5.13 30.18 -13.65
C LEU A 410 5.44 30.80 -12.28
N ASN A 411 5.00 30.15 -11.21
CA ASN A 411 5.25 30.62 -9.86
C ASN A 411 6.76 30.64 -9.52
N LYS A 412 7.53 29.64 -10.00
CA LYS A 412 9.01 29.66 -9.89
C LYS A 412 9.67 30.80 -10.65
N GLN A 413 9.06 31.26 -11.75
CA GLN A 413 9.50 32.42 -12.53
C GLN A 413 9.04 33.75 -11.90
N GLY A 414 8.41 33.73 -10.72
CA GLY A 414 7.94 34.94 -10.02
C GLY A 414 6.72 35.60 -10.66
N ARG A 415 5.97 34.88 -11.50
CA ARG A 415 4.73 35.37 -12.11
C ARG A 415 3.52 34.84 -11.32
N ASP A 416 2.68 35.74 -10.83
CA ASP A 416 1.44 35.39 -10.16
C ASP A 416 0.38 35.02 -11.20
N TYR A 417 0.14 33.72 -11.35
CA TYR A 417 -0.82 33.20 -12.32
C TYR A 417 -2.26 33.60 -11.98
N LEU A 418 -2.60 33.76 -10.70
CA LEU A 418 -3.97 34.05 -10.27
C LEU A 418 -4.32 35.48 -10.68
N GLN A 419 -3.41 36.42 -10.44
CA GLN A 419 -3.57 37.81 -10.88
C GLN A 419 -3.75 37.91 -12.40
N LEU A 420 -2.93 37.19 -13.18
CA LEU A 420 -3.04 37.18 -14.64
C LEU A 420 -4.37 36.58 -15.12
N ARG A 421 -4.80 35.47 -14.50
CA ARG A 421 -6.06 34.80 -14.83
C ARG A 421 -7.28 35.66 -14.51
N GLU A 422 -7.29 36.35 -13.38
CA GLU A 422 -8.42 37.21 -12.98
C GLU A 422 -8.56 38.46 -13.86
N GLN A 423 -7.45 38.97 -14.38
CA GLN A 423 -7.46 40.14 -15.28
C GLN A 423 -7.86 39.78 -16.71
N ALA A 424 -7.57 38.56 -17.17
CA ALA A 424 -7.95 38.07 -18.49
C ALA A 424 -9.40 37.53 -18.48
N HIS A 425 -10.35 38.34 -18.94
CA HIS A 425 -11.77 37.95 -18.93
C HIS A 425 -12.05 36.84 -19.95
N VAL A 426 -12.39 35.64 -19.47
CA VAL A 426 -12.69 34.47 -20.32
C VAL A 426 -14.04 34.63 -20.99
N LEU A 427 -14.05 34.62 -22.33
CA LEU A 427 -15.25 34.68 -23.15
C LEU A 427 -15.81 33.30 -23.48
N ASP A 428 -14.93 32.34 -23.76
CA ASP A 428 -15.29 30.97 -24.11
C ASP A 428 -14.11 30.02 -23.83
N GLN A 429 -14.39 28.75 -23.56
CA GLN A 429 -13.37 27.76 -23.22
C GLN A 429 -13.75 26.35 -23.71
N LEU A 430 -12.82 25.73 -24.42
CA LEU A 430 -12.84 24.32 -24.77
C LEU A 430 -11.87 23.56 -23.88
N THR A 431 -12.41 22.78 -22.95
CA THR A 431 -11.61 21.86 -22.13
C THR A 431 -10.92 20.80 -22.99
N PHE A 432 -9.83 20.24 -22.47
CA PHE A 432 -9.11 19.16 -23.14
C PHE A 432 -10.02 17.95 -23.38
N SER A 433 -9.99 17.38 -24.58
CA SER A 433 -10.57 16.06 -24.85
C SER A 433 -9.58 15.18 -25.61
N THR A 434 -9.69 13.86 -25.43
CA THR A 434 -8.84 12.88 -26.11
C THR A 434 -9.02 12.90 -27.63
N GLU A 435 -10.22 13.22 -28.11
CA GLU A 435 -10.52 13.34 -29.54
C GLU A 435 -9.84 14.56 -30.16
N ARG A 436 -9.88 15.71 -29.48
CA ARG A 436 -9.28 16.97 -29.97
C ARG A 436 -7.78 17.02 -29.73
N LYS A 437 -7.30 16.44 -28.62
CA LYS A 437 -5.91 16.49 -28.13
C LYS A 437 -5.38 17.91 -27.84
N PHE A 438 -6.25 18.89 -27.67
CA PHE A 438 -5.90 20.24 -27.23
C PHE A 438 -7.02 20.86 -26.37
N MET A 439 -6.65 21.92 -25.66
CA MET A 439 -7.52 22.81 -24.89
C MET A 439 -7.37 24.22 -25.46
N ALA A 440 -8.46 24.97 -25.55
CA ALA A 440 -8.46 26.34 -26.05
C ALA A 440 -9.26 27.26 -25.12
N THR A 441 -8.79 28.48 -24.91
CA THR A 441 -9.51 29.50 -24.11
C THR A 441 -9.43 30.84 -24.82
N LEU A 442 -10.57 31.46 -25.07
CA LEU A 442 -10.70 32.80 -25.63
C LEU A 442 -10.83 33.80 -24.48
N VAL A 443 -9.97 34.81 -24.46
CA VAL A 443 -9.97 35.86 -23.44
C VAL A 443 -9.97 37.26 -24.03
N GLU A 444 -10.52 38.22 -23.30
CA GLU A 444 -10.21 39.64 -23.48
C GLU A 444 -8.91 39.94 -22.73
N SER A 445 -7.82 40.11 -23.47
CA SER A 445 -6.49 40.31 -22.90
C SER A 445 -6.30 41.77 -22.48
N PRO A 446 -6.05 42.06 -21.19
CA PRO A 446 -5.70 43.39 -20.73
C PRO A 446 -4.33 43.86 -21.24
N LEU A 447 -3.45 42.93 -21.64
CA LEU A 447 -2.09 43.24 -22.08
C LEU A 447 -2.07 44.03 -23.39
N ILE A 448 -2.92 43.63 -24.35
CA ILE A 448 -2.99 44.25 -25.69
C ILE A 448 -4.34 44.93 -25.97
N GLY A 449 -5.31 44.82 -25.06
CA GLY A 449 -6.65 45.38 -25.22
C GLY A 449 -7.45 44.74 -26.37
N LYS A 450 -7.16 43.47 -26.69
CA LYS A 450 -7.81 42.72 -27.77
C LYS A 450 -8.19 41.32 -27.29
N LYS A 451 -9.06 40.65 -28.05
CA LYS A 451 -9.38 39.24 -27.84
C LYS A 451 -8.18 38.37 -28.26
N ILE A 452 -7.81 37.41 -27.41
CA ILE A 452 -6.77 36.43 -27.71
C ILE A 452 -7.32 35.03 -27.48
N LEU A 453 -7.14 34.16 -28.48
CA LEU A 453 -7.37 32.74 -28.35
C LEU A 453 -6.05 32.06 -27.98
N TYR A 454 -6.02 31.38 -26.83
CA TYR A 454 -4.89 30.58 -26.38
C TYR A 454 -5.17 29.09 -26.60
N ILE A 455 -4.18 28.35 -27.10
CA ILE A 455 -4.28 26.90 -27.34
C ILE A 455 -3.09 26.20 -26.69
N LYS A 456 -3.35 25.09 -25.99
CA LYS A 456 -2.33 24.16 -25.51
C LYS A 456 -2.73 22.72 -25.82
N GLY A 457 -1.81 21.89 -26.26
CA GLY A 457 -2.14 20.51 -26.63
C GLY A 457 -0.98 19.71 -27.19
N ALA A 458 -1.30 18.60 -27.85
CA ALA A 458 -0.31 17.79 -28.56
C ALA A 458 0.44 18.64 -29.59
N PRO A 459 1.78 18.74 -29.54
CA PRO A 459 2.55 19.66 -30.39
C PRO A 459 2.27 19.53 -31.88
N GLU A 460 2.12 18.31 -32.39
CA GLU A 460 1.82 18.02 -33.79
C GLU A 460 0.42 18.50 -34.22
N ILE A 461 -0.55 18.48 -33.29
CA ILE A 461 -1.91 18.95 -33.53
C ILE A 461 -1.95 20.47 -33.49
N VAL A 462 -1.29 21.08 -32.50
CA VAL A 462 -1.21 22.54 -32.37
C VAL A 462 -0.48 23.13 -33.57
N LEU A 463 0.68 22.59 -33.95
CA LEU A 463 1.44 23.05 -35.10
C LEU A 463 0.64 22.92 -36.42
N GLY A 464 -0.15 21.85 -36.57
CA GLY A 464 -1.03 21.67 -37.73
C GLY A 464 -2.12 22.73 -37.86
N LYS A 465 -2.34 23.55 -36.83
CA LYS A 465 -3.29 24.67 -36.78
C LYS A 465 -2.63 26.04 -36.84
N CYS A 466 -1.30 26.09 -36.83
CA CYS A 466 -0.54 27.34 -36.87
C CYS A 466 -0.16 27.67 -38.32
N LYS A 467 -0.30 28.94 -38.69
CA LYS A 467 0.21 29.48 -39.95
C LYS A 467 1.67 29.93 -39.84
N GLU A 468 2.05 30.49 -38.69
CA GLU A 468 3.37 31.05 -38.44
C GLU A 468 3.92 30.57 -37.09
N VAL A 469 5.26 30.55 -36.99
CA VAL A 469 6.00 30.31 -35.75
C VAL A 469 6.72 31.60 -35.37
N VAL A 470 6.48 32.08 -34.15
CA VAL A 470 7.15 33.25 -33.60
C VAL A 470 8.54 32.84 -33.10
N LEU A 471 9.58 33.36 -33.75
CA LEU A 471 10.98 33.27 -33.33
C LEU A 471 11.42 34.60 -32.71
N ASP A 472 12.54 34.63 -31.99
CA ASP A 472 13.15 35.86 -31.49
C ASP A 472 13.33 36.90 -32.63
N GLY A 473 12.50 37.94 -32.61
CA GLY A 473 12.52 39.05 -33.55
C GLY A 473 11.97 38.78 -34.96
N ARG A 474 11.42 37.59 -35.27
CA ARG A 474 10.83 37.30 -36.60
C ARG A 474 9.73 36.24 -36.57
N GLN A 475 8.80 36.31 -37.52
CA GLN A 475 7.82 35.25 -37.79
C GLN A 475 8.26 34.45 -39.02
N VAL A 476 8.14 33.13 -38.96
CA VAL A 476 8.43 32.21 -40.08
C VAL A 476 7.21 31.35 -40.36
N ASP A 477 7.07 30.86 -41.59
CA ASP A 477 5.97 29.97 -41.96
C ASP A 477 6.07 28.64 -41.18
N ALA A 478 4.96 28.18 -40.63
CA ALA A 478 4.91 26.94 -39.85
C ALA A 478 5.31 25.71 -40.69
N VAL A 479 5.08 25.74 -42.01
CA VAL A 479 5.47 24.67 -42.93
C VAL A 479 6.99 24.55 -43.02
N GLU A 480 7.72 25.67 -43.04
CA GLU A 480 9.18 25.69 -43.09
C GLU A 480 9.77 25.14 -41.79
N TYR A 481 9.16 25.47 -40.65
CA TYR A 481 9.67 25.10 -39.34
C TYR A 481 9.27 23.70 -38.86
N ARG A 482 8.31 23.05 -39.54
CA ARG A 482 7.74 21.75 -39.16
C ARG A 482 8.77 20.64 -38.94
N SER A 483 9.74 20.53 -39.83
CA SER A 483 10.82 19.53 -39.73
C SER A 483 11.67 19.69 -38.47
N THR A 484 11.86 20.94 -38.02
CA THR A 484 12.62 21.23 -36.80
C THR A 484 11.84 20.83 -35.56
N VAL A 485 10.53 21.11 -35.53
CA VAL A 485 9.64 20.70 -34.43
C VAL A 485 9.56 19.18 -34.34
N GLU A 486 9.36 18.48 -35.47
CA GLU A 486 9.29 17.01 -35.48
C GLU A 486 10.58 16.34 -34.98
N ALA A 487 11.74 16.88 -35.34
CA ALA A 487 13.03 16.39 -34.83
C ALA A 487 13.18 16.60 -33.32
N GLN A 488 12.74 17.75 -32.79
CA GLN A 488 12.74 18.03 -31.35
C GLN A 488 11.76 17.12 -30.60
N LEU A 489 10.56 16.88 -31.14
CA LEU A 489 9.59 15.96 -30.55
C LEU A 489 10.13 14.54 -30.45
N LEU A 490 10.81 14.04 -31.48
CA LEU A 490 11.45 12.73 -31.43
C LEU A 490 12.52 12.64 -30.33
N ASN A 491 13.29 13.71 -30.13
CA ASN A 491 14.28 13.78 -29.06
C ASN A 491 13.62 13.70 -27.67
N TYR A 492 12.58 14.51 -27.43
CA TYR A 492 11.83 14.49 -26.17
C TYR A 492 11.12 13.15 -25.91
N GLN A 493 10.61 12.50 -26.97
CA GLN A 493 10.03 11.15 -26.88
C GLN A 493 11.08 10.10 -26.49
N ASN A 494 12.29 10.17 -27.02
CA ASN A 494 13.39 9.27 -26.64
C ASN A 494 13.82 9.46 -25.17
N MET A 495 13.58 10.65 -24.61
CA MET A 495 13.77 10.95 -23.19
C MET A 495 12.53 10.61 -22.33
N ALA A 496 11.48 10.02 -22.93
CA ALA A 496 10.21 9.70 -22.31
C ALA A 496 9.49 10.91 -21.68
N MET A 497 9.69 12.11 -22.25
CA MET A 497 9.01 13.32 -21.80
C MET A 497 7.60 13.42 -22.38
N ARG A 498 6.68 14.00 -21.60
CA ARG A 498 5.40 14.47 -22.10
C ARG A 498 5.60 15.86 -22.70
N THR A 499 5.29 16.04 -23.98
CA THR A 499 5.44 17.30 -24.70
C THR A 499 4.11 18.03 -24.83
N LEU A 500 4.17 19.37 -24.83
CA LEU A 500 3.01 20.26 -25.03
C LEU A 500 3.39 21.39 -25.98
N GLY A 501 2.54 21.63 -26.97
CA GLY A 501 2.62 22.77 -27.87
C GLY A 501 1.72 23.90 -27.37
N PHE A 502 2.17 25.12 -27.56
CA PHE A 502 1.43 26.34 -27.23
C PHE A 502 1.27 27.20 -28.48
N ALA A 503 0.09 27.77 -28.68
CA ALA A 503 -0.19 28.71 -29.74
C ALA A 503 -1.15 29.79 -29.26
N PHE A 504 -1.14 30.94 -29.93
CA PHE A 504 -2.10 32.00 -29.68
C PHE A 504 -2.51 32.67 -30.99
N LYS A 505 -3.70 33.28 -31.01
CA LYS A 505 -4.22 34.09 -32.10
C LYS A 505 -4.84 35.36 -31.57
N ILE A 506 -4.46 36.51 -32.13
CA ILE A 506 -5.12 37.80 -31.85
C ILE A 506 -6.36 37.87 -32.74
N VAL A 507 -7.53 37.91 -32.10
CA VAL A 507 -8.85 37.84 -32.74
C VAL A 507 -9.35 39.27 -33.03
N GLY A 508 -9.86 39.48 -34.24
CA GLY A 508 -10.42 40.78 -34.64
C GLY A 508 -11.72 41.12 -33.89
N GLU A 509 -12.06 42.41 -33.77
CA GLU A 509 -13.28 42.83 -33.05
C GLU A 509 -14.58 42.24 -33.64
N ASN A 510 -14.59 41.97 -34.96
CA ASN A 510 -15.73 41.43 -35.71
C ASN A 510 -15.77 39.90 -35.80
N GLU A 511 -14.82 39.20 -35.19
CA GLU A 511 -14.78 37.73 -35.19
C GLU A 511 -15.66 37.14 -34.08
N PRO A 512 -16.17 35.90 -34.27
CA PRO A 512 -17.07 35.26 -33.32
C PRO A 512 -16.40 34.98 -31.98
N ASN A 513 -17.19 34.99 -30.90
CA ASN A 513 -16.77 34.59 -29.56
C ASN A 513 -16.92 33.08 -29.35
N ASP A 514 -16.52 32.26 -30.32
CA ASP A 514 -16.61 30.79 -30.26
C ASP A 514 -15.24 30.19 -30.57
N CYS A 515 -14.65 29.52 -29.58
CA CYS A 515 -13.37 28.85 -29.72
C CYS A 515 -13.40 27.77 -30.81
N THR A 516 -14.54 27.08 -31.00
CA THR A 516 -14.68 26.01 -31.98
C THR A 516 -14.55 26.56 -33.40
N GLU A 517 -15.25 27.66 -33.68
CA GLU A 517 -15.18 28.35 -34.99
C GLU A 517 -13.77 28.90 -35.22
N LEU A 518 -13.20 29.62 -34.25
CA LEU A 518 -11.88 30.24 -34.37
C LEU A 518 -10.75 29.22 -34.58
N VAL A 519 -10.82 28.07 -33.91
CA VAL A 519 -9.83 26.97 -34.06
C VAL A 519 -10.01 26.22 -35.38
N SER A 520 -11.22 26.21 -35.96
CA SER A 520 -11.51 25.53 -37.22
C SER A 520 -11.03 26.31 -38.46
N ALA A 521 -10.89 27.63 -38.33
CA ALA A 521 -10.44 28.50 -39.41
C ALA A 521 -9.01 28.19 -39.89
N ASN A 522 -8.17 27.55 -39.06
CA ASN A 522 -6.76 27.23 -39.35
C ASN A 522 -5.95 28.43 -39.92
N ASP A 523 -6.27 29.64 -39.44
CA ASP A 523 -5.73 30.92 -39.89
C ASP A 523 -4.85 31.58 -38.84
#